data_AF-K1T840-F1
#
_entry.id   AF-K1T840-F1
#
_cell.length_a   1.000
_cell.length_b   1.000
_cell.length_c   1.000
_cell.angle_alpha   90.00
_cell.angle_beta   90.00
_cell.angle_gamma   90.00
#
_symmetry.space_group_name_H-M   'P 1'
#
loop_
_entity.id
_entity.type
_entity.pdbx_description
1 polymer ?
#
loop_
_entity_poly.entity_id
_entity_poly.type
_entity_poly.pdbx_seq_one_letter_code
_entity_poly.pdbx_strand_id
1 'polypeptide(L)'
;SRWFSSVVPVYLKHVFADDPIFRDVKIVVSLYGDGFPGSLDSGFADKIAGEGVKDKNLGIIADPSYENLCRFVMEYADGVVAASAEVDPRVLEIVRESGKPMLEYQSPDAEDFFDNYNRFYEAIQ
;
A
#
# COMPACT_ATOMS: atom_id res chain seq x y z
N SER A 1 -12.42 -7.03 -3.39
CA SER A 1 -11.07 -7.56 -3.08
C SER A 1 -10.22 -6.42 -2.53
N ARG A 2 -9.44 -6.63 -1.46
CA ARG A 2 -8.75 -5.52 -0.76
C ARG A 2 -7.62 -4.90 -1.58
N TRP A 3 -7.05 -5.65 -2.53
CA TRP A 3 -6.10 -5.11 -3.52
C TRP A 3 -6.68 -3.97 -4.36
N PHE A 4 -7.99 -3.94 -4.63
CA PHE A 4 -8.61 -2.86 -5.41
C PHE A 4 -8.68 -1.54 -4.64
N SER A 5 -8.76 -1.59 -3.30
CA SER A 5 -8.71 -0.39 -2.47
C SER A 5 -7.30 0.22 -2.37
N SER A 6 -6.26 -0.51 -2.78
CA SER A 6 -4.87 -0.06 -2.67
C SER A 6 -4.51 1.10 -3.60
N VAL A 7 -5.30 1.36 -4.65
CA VAL A 7 -5.07 2.51 -5.55
C VAL A 7 -5.61 3.82 -4.98
N VAL A 8 -6.52 3.79 -4.00
CA VAL A 8 -7.09 4.99 -3.34
C VAL A 8 -6.02 5.97 -2.84
N PRO A 9 -4.94 5.52 -2.16
CA PRO A 9 -3.75 6.32 -1.87
C PRO A 9 -3.24 7.23 -3.00
N VAL A 10 -3.19 6.70 -4.22
CA VAL A 10 -2.65 7.37 -5.41
C VAL A 10 -3.56 8.55 -5.78
N TYR A 11 -4.88 8.34 -5.76
CA TYR A 11 -5.85 9.40 -6.03
C TYR A 11 -5.78 10.52 -4.99
N LEU A 12 -5.60 10.18 -3.70
CA LEU A 12 -5.45 11.18 -2.64
C LEU A 12 -4.20 12.05 -2.86
N LYS A 13 -3.06 11.45 -3.21
CA LYS A 13 -1.79 12.18 -3.39
C LYS A 13 -1.68 12.92 -4.72
N HIS A 14 -2.50 12.62 -5.73
CA HIS A 14 -2.42 13.26 -7.05
C HIS A 14 -3.67 14.05 -7.43
N VAL A 15 -4.84 13.43 -7.35
CA VAL A 15 -6.10 14.04 -7.81
C VAL A 15 -6.65 15.02 -6.77
N PHE A 16 -6.39 14.75 -5.49
CA PHE A 16 -6.82 15.60 -4.38
C PHE A 16 -5.67 16.35 -3.68
N ALA A 17 -4.47 16.34 -4.28
CA ALA A 17 -3.26 16.93 -3.69
C ALA A 17 -3.40 18.43 -3.36
N ASP A 18 -4.17 19.16 -4.18
CA ASP A 18 -4.39 20.60 -4.05
C ASP A 18 -5.53 20.94 -3.07
N ASP A 19 -6.26 19.95 -2.56
CA ASP A 19 -7.23 20.17 -1.50
C ASP A 19 -6.50 20.23 -0.14
N PRO A 20 -6.52 21.39 0.55
CA PRO A 20 -5.77 21.61 1.79
C PRO A 20 -6.06 20.58 2.89
N ILE A 21 -7.21 19.91 2.82
CA ILE A 21 -7.64 18.91 3.80
C ILE A 21 -6.80 17.63 3.69
N PHE A 22 -6.24 17.32 2.51
CA PHE A 22 -5.49 16.09 2.26
C PHE A 22 -3.97 16.27 2.20
N ARG A 23 -3.47 17.50 2.34
CA ARG A 23 -2.04 17.81 2.19
C ARG A 23 -1.16 17.12 3.24
N ASP A 24 -1.67 16.95 4.46
CA ASP A 24 -0.93 16.42 5.60
C ASP A 24 -1.40 15.01 6.03
N VAL A 25 -2.19 14.32 5.19
CA VAL A 25 -2.69 12.98 5.52
C VAL A 25 -1.61 11.91 5.35
N LYS A 26 -1.57 11.01 6.33
CA LYS A 26 -0.74 9.80 6.32
C LYS A 26 -1.52 8.65 5.72
N ILE A 27 -0.86 7.87 4.87
CA ILE A 27 -1.42 6.71 4.21
C ILE A 27 -0.81 5.46 4.81
N VAL A 28 -1.62 4.68 5.52
CA VAL A 28 -1.22 3.37 6.03
C VAL A 28 -1.90 2.28 5.19
N VAL A 29 -1.11 1.35 4.67
CA VAL A 29 -1.59 0.25 3.82
C VAL A 29 -1.59 -1.05 4.63
N SER A 30 -2.74 -1.72 4.68
CA SER A 30 -2.87 -3.03 5.32
C SER A 30 -2.80 -4.14 4.28
N LEU A 31 -1.82 -5.02 4.43
CA LEU A 31 -1.63 -6.19 3.57
C LEU A 31 -2.29 -7.42 4.19
N TYR A 32 -2.94 -8.19 3.33
CA TYR A 32 -3.55 -9.47 3.65
C TYR A 32 -3.01 -10.55 2.70
N GLY A 33 -3.22 -11.83 3.03
CA GLY A 33 -2.87 -12.95 2.16
C GLY A 33 -3.75 -13.11 0.92
N ASP A 34 -4.43 -12.06 0.46
CA ASP A 34 -5.43 -12.09 -0.62
C ASP A 34 -4.91 -11.55 -1.97
N GLY A 35 -3.62 -11.79 -2.24
CA GLY A 35 -3.00 -11.50 -3.53
C GLY A 35 -3.69 -12.24 -4.69
N PHE A 36 -3.52 -11.72 -5.91
CA PHE A 36 -4.04 -12.36 -7.12
C PHE A 36 -2.93 -13.05 -7.91
N PRO A 37 -3.21 -14.21 -8.53
CA PRO A 37 -2.25 -14.86 -9.41
C PRO A 37 -2.18 -14.18 -10.78
N GLY A 38 -1.03 -14.27 -11.44
CA GLY A 38 -0.81 -13.67 -12.75
C GLY A 38 -0.72 -12.15 -12.71
N SER A 39 -1.11 -11.51 -13.80
CA SER A 39 -1.13 -10.04 -13.94
C SER A 39 -2.54 -9.56 -14.25
N LEU A 40 -2.84 -8.32 -13.86
CA LEU A 40 -4.03 -7.62 -14.33
C LEU A 40 -3.91 -7.30 -15.84
N ASP A 41 -4.96 -6.69 -16.37
CA ASP A 41 -4.99 -6.16 -17.73
C ASP A 41 -3.80 -5.22 -17.99
N SER A 42 -3.05 -5.42 -19.08
CA SER A 42 -1.85 -4.61 -19.39
C SER A 42 -2.16 -3.12 -19.59
N GLY A 43 -3.41 -2.76 -19.88
CA GLY A 43 -3.88 -1.37 -19.92
C GLY A 43 -4.19 -0.77 -18.53
N PHE A 44 -3.86 -1.44 -17.43
CA PHE A 44 -4.12 -0.97 -16.07
C PHE A 44 -3.42 0.36 -15.78
N ALA A 45 -2.14 0.51 -16.17
CA ALA A 45 -1.41 1.77 -16.03
C ALA A 45 -2.09 2.92 -16.79
N ASP A 46 -2.55 2.66 -18.02
CA ASP A 46 -3.23 3.65 -18.86
C ASP A 46 -4.59 4.06 -18.28
N LYS A 47 -5.31 3.13 -17.64
CA LYS A 47 -6.56 3.43 -16.94
C LYS A 47 -6.34 4.39 -15.78
N ILE A 48 -5.34 4.11 -14.93
CA ILE A 48 -4.98 5.01 -13.81
C ILE A 48 -4.52 6.38 -14.34
N ALA A 49 -3.74 6.40 -15.42
CA ALA A 49 -3.34 7.65 -16.07
C ALA A 49 -4.54 8.45 -16.60
N GLY A 50 -5.50 7.76 -17.21
CA GLY A 50 -6.73 8.33 -17.76
C GLY A 50 -7.64 8.97 -16.71
N GLU A 51 -7.51 8.57 -15.45
CA GLU A 51 -8.22 9.17 -14.31
C GLU A 51 -7.50 10.39 -13.71
N GLY A 52 -6.44 10.87 -14.37
CA GLY A 52 -5.77 12.13 -14.03
C GLY A 52 -4.47 11.96 -13.25
N VAL A 53 -4.03 10.73 -12.97
CA VAL A 53 -2.75 10.46 -12.32
C VAL A 53 -1.62 10.61 -13.33
N LYS A 54 -0.82 11.67 -13.19
CA LYS A 54 0.42 11.86 -13.98
C LYS A 54 1.62 11.58 -13.08
N ASP A 55 2.02 10.30 -13.04
CA ASP A 55 3.15 9.86 -12.22
C ASP A 55 4.14 8.99 -13.01
N LYS A 56 5.43 9.24 -12.78
CA LYS A 56 6.54 8.41 -13.29
C LYS A 56 6.48 6.97 -12.78
N ASN A 57 5.88 6.76 -11.61
CA ASN A 57 5.78 5.46 -10.95
C ASN A 57 4.77 4.53 -11.66
N LEU A 58 3.93 5.05 -12.56
CA LEU A 58 3.05 4.20 -13.40
C LEU A 58 3.83 3.17 -14.22
N GLY A 59 5.11 3.41 -14.51
CA GLY A 59 5.98 2.43 -15.15
C GLY A 59 6.17 1.14 -14.34
N ILE A 60 6.01 1.18 -13.01
CA ILE A 60 6.10 0.00 -12.14
C ILE A 60 4.99 -0.99 -12.49
N ILE A 61 3.78 -0.50 -12.78
CA ILE A 61 2.60 -1.30 -13.10
C ILE A 61 2.36 -1.45 -14.60
N ALA A 62 3.38 -1.22 -15.43
CA ALA A 62 3.34 -1.58 -16.85
C ALA A 62 3.22 -3.10 -17.05
N ASP A 63 3.80 -3.88 -16.13
CA ASP A 63 3.43 -5.28 -15.87
C ASP A 63 2.68 -5.34 -14.53
N PRO A 64 1.34 -5.34 -14.53
CA PRO A 64 0.55 -5.18 -13.32
C PRO A 64 0.35 -6.50 -12.57
N SER A 65 1.47 -7.15 -12.23
CA SER A 65 1.50 -8.26 -11.28
C SER A 65 1.17 -7.77 -9.86
N TYR A 66 0.80 -8.67 -8.96
CA TYR A 66 0.53 -8.31 -7.57
C TYR A 66 1.76 -7.68 -6.89
N GLU A 67 2.96 -8.22 -7.16
CA GLU A 67 4.22 -7.68 -6.65
C GLU A 67 4.47 -6.25 -7.13
N ASN A 68 4.27 -5.98 -8.42
CA ASN A 68 4.46 -4.64 -8.98
C ASN A 68 3.39 -3.66 -8.49
N LEU A 69 2.15 -4.12 -8.27
CA LEU A 69 1.13 -3.31 -7.61
C LEU A 69 1.56 -2.97 -6.17
N CYS A 70 2.08 -3.93 -5.40
CA CYS A 70 2.61 -3.68 -4.06
C CYS A 70 3.75 -2.64 -4.12
N ARG A 71 4.74 -2.81 -5.00
CA ARG A 71 5.85 -1.83 -5.19
C ARG A 71 5.32 -0.44 -5.49
N PHE A 72 4.36 -0.34 -6.42
CA PHE A 72 3.73 0.92 -6.78
C PHE A 72 3.02 1.58 -5.60
N VAL A 73 2.25 0.81 -4.82
CA VAL A 73 1.54 1.32 -3.64
C VAL A 73 2.52 1.78 -2.55
N MET A 74 3.68 1.13 -2.39
CA MET A 74 4.71 1.52 -1.42
C MET A 74 5.29 2.91 -1.70
N GLU A 75 5.30 3.37 -2.95
CA GLU A 75 5.75 4.72 -3.29
C GLU A 75 4.88 5.81 -2.62
N TYR A 76 3.62 5.50 -2.34
CA TYR A 76 2.63 6.43 -1.77
C TYR A 76 2.30 6.17 -0.30
N ALA A 77 2.69 5.02 0.24
CA ALA A 77 2.45 4.67 1.63
C ALA A 77 3.41 5.43 2.56
N ASP A 78 2.90 5.86 3.70
CA ASP A 78 3.67 6.39 4.84
C ASP A 78 3.99 5.28 5.86
N GLY A 79 3.25 4.17 5.85
CA GLY A 79 3.53 2.97 6.62
C GLY A 79 2.70 1.77 6.17
N VAL A 80 3.08 0.58 6.64
CA VAL A 80 2.46 -0.68 6.24
C VAL A 80 2.16 -1.56 7.44
N VAL A 81 1.02 -2.25 7.41
CA VAL A 81 0.64 -3.26 8.42
C VAL A 81 0.50 -4.62 7.74
N ALA A 82 1.22 -5.63 8.23
CA ALA A 82 0.97 -7.02 7.88
C ALA A 82 -0.23 -7.53 8.70
N ALA A 83 -1.43 -7.46 8.13
CA ALA A 83 -2.69 -7.71 8.84
C ALA A 83 -3.13 -9.18 8.83
N SER A 84 -2.31 -10.09 8.29
CA SER A 84 -2.54 -11.53 8.29
C SER A 84 -1.22 -12.30 8.38
N ALA A 85 -1.25 -13.47 9.03
CA ALA A 85 -0.15 -14.44 8.99
C ALA A 85 0.10 -15.00 7.58
N GLU A 86 -0.88 -14.87 6.69
CA GLU A 86 -0.86 -15.45 5.35
C GLU A 86 -0.31 -14.50 4.28
N VAL A 87 0.20 -13.33 4.66
CA VAL A 87 0.83 -12.41 3.70
C VAL A 87 2.04 -13.10 3.08
N ASP A 88 2.12 -13.05 1.75
CA ASP A 88 3.22 -13.66 1.00
C ASP A 88 4.58 -13.11 1.50
N PRO A 89 5.54 -13.97 1.89
CA PRO A 89 6.87 -13.55 2.31
C PRO A 89 7.58 -12.62 1.31
N ARG A 90 7.33 -12.78 0.01
CA ARG A 90 7.89 -11.94 -1.05
C ARG A 90 7.35 -10.52 -0.99
N VAL A 91 6.07 -10.37 -0.63
CA VAL A 91 5.47 -9.05 -0.43
C VAL A 91 6.01 -8.40 0.84
N LEU A 92 6.21 -9.17 1.92
CA LEU A 92 6.88 -8.65 3.12
C LEU A 92 8.31 -8.18 2.82
N GLU A 93 9.05 -8.88 1.96
CA GLU A 93 10.36 -8.46 1.49
C GLU A 93 10.30 -7.13 0.71
N ILE A 94 9.36 -6.98 -0.22
CA ILE A 94 9.12 -5.73 -0.95
C ILE A 94 8.88 -4.55 0.00
N VAL A 95 8.06 -4.76 1.04
CA VAL A 95 7.79 -3.73 2.05
C VAL A 95 9.06 -3.37 2.80
N ARG A 96 9.85 -4.35 3.26
CA ARG A 96 11.10 -4.09 3.97
C ARG A 96 12.12 -3.36 3.10
N GLU A 97 12.22 -3.72 1.82
CA GLU A 97 13.08 -3.05 0.84
C GLU A 97 12.67 -1.59 0.59
N SER A 98 11.38 -1.26 0.73
CA SER A 98 10.88 0.11 0.56
C SER A 98 11.34 1.07 1.66
N GLY A 99 11.86 0.55 2.79
CA GLY A 99 12.30 1.34 3.95
C GLY A 99 11.16 2.01 4.73
N LYS A 100 9.90 1.69 4.41
CA LYS A 100 8.73 2.24 5.11
C LYS A 100 8.58 1.60 6.50
N PRO A 101 8.10 2.34 7.50
CA PRO A 101 7.69 1.76 8.78
C PRO A 101 6.71 0.62 8.54
N MET A 102 7.00 -0.53 9.15
CA MET A 102 6.20 -1.73 8.99
C MET A 102 5.82 -2.29 10.36
N LEU A 103 4.51 -2.50 10.57
CA LEU A 103 3.98 -3.27 11.68
C LEU A 103 3.89 -4.74 11.25
N GLU A 104 4.76 -5.57 11.83
CA GLU A 104 4.76 -7.02 11.60
C GLU A 104 3.47 -7.66 12.16
N TYR A 105 3.08 -8.79 11.57
CA TYR A 105 1.86 -9.48 11.99
C TYR A 105 1.96 -9.96 13.44
N GLN A 106 0.87 -9.78 14.17
CA GLN A 106 0.69 -10.32 15.51
C GLN A 106 -0.71 -10.91 15.65
N SER A 107 -0.83 -12.02 16.40
CA SER A 107 -2.14 -12.59 16.71
C SER A 107 -2.99 -11.58 17.49
N PRO A 108 -4.29 -11.44 17.19
CA PRO A 108 -5.21 -10.59 17.97
C PRO A 108 -5.28 -10.96 19.46
N ASP A 109 -4.93 -12.21 19.82
CA ASP A 109 -4.93 -12.69 21.20
C ASP A 109 -3.64 -12.34 21.97
N ALA A 110 -2.67 -11.68 21.34
CA ALA A 110 -1.45 -11.29 22.01
C ALA A 110 -1.69 -10.15 23.02
N GLU A 111 -1.07 -10.25 24.20
CA GLU A 111 -1.29 -9.30 25.31
C GLU A 111 -1.00 -7.84 24.94
N ASP A 112 -0.01 -7.59 24.08
CA ASP A 112 0.40 -6.24 23.67
C ASP A 112 -0.08 -5.85 22.26
N PHE A 113 -1.06 -6.56 21.69
CA PHE A 113 -1.59 -6.31 20.35
C PHE A 113 -1.97 -4.83 20.14
N PHE A 114 -2.82 -4.27 21.00
CA PHE A 114 -3.27 -2.89 20.88
C PHE A 114 -2.13 -1.87 21.10
N ASP A 115 -1.23 -2.15 22.04
CA ASP A 115 -0.08 -1.28 22.32
C ASP A 115 0.90 -1.23 21.15
N ASN A 116 1.05 -2.33 20.42
CA ASN A 116 1.87 -2.40 19.21
C ASN A 116 1.29 -1.52 18.08
N TYR A 117 -0.02 -1.57 17.86
CA TYR A 117 -0.70 -0.69 16.91
C TYR A 117 -0.60 0.79 17.31
N ASN A 118 -0.79 1.12 18.59
CA ASN A 118 -0.66 2.49 19.08
C ASN A 118 0.74 3.05 18.81
N ARG A 119 1.80 2.32 19.19
CA ARG A 119 3.19 2.70 18.95
C ARG A 119 3.48 2.93 17.47
N PHE A 120 2.93 2.07 16.60
CA PHE A 120 3.11 2.19 15.16
C PHE A 120 2.46 3.47 14.60
N TYR A 121 1.21 3.76 14.97
CA TYR A 121 0.53 4.97 14.49
C TYR A 121 1.16 6.25 15.06
N GLU A 122 1.61 6.25 16.31
CA GLU A 122 2.37 7.37 16.89
C GLU A 122 3.69 7.63 16.14
N ALA A 123 4.38 6.59 15.68
CA ALA A 123 5.64 6.73 14.94
C ALA A 123 5.47 7.28 13.51
N ILE A 124 4.25 7.25 12.96
CA ILE A 124 3.96 7.69 11.59
C ILE A 124 3.41 9.14 11.54
N GLN A 125 2.97 9.69 12.68
CA GLN A 125 2.49 11.07 12.79
C GLN A 125 3.55 12.09 12.33
#